data_AF-A0A455UFA2-F1
#
_entry.id   AF-A0A455UFA2-F1
#
_cell.length_a   1.000
_cell.length_b   1.000
_cell.length_c   1.000
_cell.angle_alpha   90.00
_cell.angle_beta   90.00
_cell.angle_gamma   90.00
#
_symmetry.space_group_name_H-M   'P 1'
#
loop_
_entity.id
_entity.type
_entity.pdbx_description
1 polymer ?
#
loop_
_entity_poly.entity_id
_entity_poly.type
_entity_poly.pdbx_seq_one_letter_code
_entity_poly.pdbx_strand_id
1 'polypeptide(L)'
;MEFTLLVMLAVIPSLLGSLILFIVGTVDILKVVADVLGYYLLGGTQDIHDTLVPDIIIAVDIYLIAIVLLIFGLGVYRLFVSRIDQAEVRYPRHPLTSHRLIN
;
A
#
# COMPACT_ATOMS: atom_id res chain seq x y z
N MET A 1 -4.39 -24.75 3.12
CA MET A 1 -5.16 -24.21 1.98
C MET A 1 -6.09 -23.08 2.42
N GLU A 2 -6.79 -23.21 3.56
CA GLU A 2 -7.73 -22.20 4.13
C GLU A 2 -7.14 -20.77 4.27
N PHE A 3 -5.96 -20.60 4.86
CA PHE A 3 -5.41 -19.28 5.17
C PHE A 3 -4.88 -18.51 3.94
N THR A 4 -4.43 -19.20 2.89
CA THR A 4 -3.90 -18.55 1.69
C THR A 4 -5.01 -17.89 0.87
N LEU A 5 -6.19 -18.49 0.81
CA LEU A 5 -7.37 -17.91 0.16
C LEU A 5 -7.85 -16.66 0.89
N LEU A 6 -7.92 -16.68 2.22
CA LEU A 6 -8.30 -15.51 3.02
C LEU A 6 -7.32 -14.34 2.84
N VAL A 7 -6.01 -14.62 2.83
CA VAL A 7 -4.99 -13.59 2.60
C VAL A 7 -5.09 -13.02 1.18
N MET A 8 -5.22 -13.87 0.16
CA MET A 8 -5.32 -13.42 -1.23
C MET A 8 -6.60 -12.62 -1.48
N LEU A 9 -7.72 -13.04 -0.86
CA LEU A 9 -9.00 -12.33 -0.89
C LEU A 9 -8.93 -10.97 -0.18
N ALA A 10 -8.10 -10.79 0.85
CA ALA A 10 -7.91 -9.51 1.53
C ALA A 10 -6.96 -8.56 0.77
N VAL A 11 -5.91 -9.10 0.15
CA VAL A 11 -4.88 -8.31 -0.55
C VAL A 11 -5.41 -7.67 -1.83
N ILE A 12 -6.16 -8.41 -2.65
CA ILE A 12 -6.67 -7.91 -3.94
C ILE A 12 -7.52 -6.64 -3.81
N PRO A 13 -8.58 -6.59 -2.98
CA PRO A 13 -9.39 -5.39 -2.81
C PRO A 13 -8.62 -4.26 -2.12
N SER A 14 -7.68 -4.58 -1.21
CA SER A 14 -6.81 -3.57 -0.58
C SER A 14 -5.89 -2.88 -1.60
N LEU A 15 -5.26 -3.63 -2.51
CA LEU A 15 -4.43 -3.08 -3.58
C LEU A 15 -5.26 -2.30 -4.59
N LEU A 16 -6.43 -2.80 -4.99
CA LEU A 16 -7.33 -2.08 -5.90
C LEU A 16 -7.82 -0.77 -5.29
N GLY A 17 -8.30 -0.80 -4.05
CA GLY A 17 -8.78 0.38 -3.34
C GLY A 17 -7.68 1.42 -3.15
N SER A 18 -6.49 0.97 -2.76
CA SER A 18 -5.29 1.80 -2.69
C SER A 18 -4.97 2.46 -4.02
N LEU A 19 -4.98 1.71 -5.13
CA LEU A 19 -4.64 2.23 -6.45
C LEU A 19 -5.63 3.31 -6.91
N ILE A 20 -6.94 3.08 -6.69
CA ILE A 20 -7.98 4.06 -7.01
C ILE A 20 -7.82 5.31 -6.16
N LEU A 21 -7.68 5.17 -4.84
CA LEU A 21 -7.49 6.30 -3.92
C LEU A 21 -6.19 7.04 -4.20
N PHE A 22 -5.14 6.36 -4.66
CA PHE A 22 -3.88 6.98 -5.01
C PHE A 22 -4.02 7.90 -6.22
N ILE A 23 -4.75 7.46 -7.25
CA ILE A 23 -5.04 8.30 -8.43
C ILE A 23 -5.88 9.50 -8.03
N VAL A 24 -6.96 9.29 -7.27
CA VAL A 24 -7.84 10.37 -6.79
C VAL A 24 -7.08 11.37 -5.92
N GLY A 25 -6.37 10.88 -4.90
CA GLY A 25 -5.59 11.73 -4.00
C GLY A 25 -4.46 12.49 -4.71
N THR A 26 -3.82 11.89 -5.72
CA THR A 26 -2.81 12.59 -6.53
C THR A 26 -3.44 13.76 -7.29
N VAL A 27 -4.60 13.54 -7.92
CA VAL A 27 -5.31 14.59 -8.64
C VAL A 27 -5.75 15.71 -7.69
N ASP A 28 -6.25 15.37 -6.50
CA ASP A 28 -6.73 16.35 -5.53
C ASP A 28 -5.59 17.19 -4.94
N ILE A 29 -4.45 16.57 -4.60
CA ILE A 29 -3.25 17.30 -4.18
C ILE A 29 -2.77 18.24 -5.29
N LEU A 30 -2.76 17.81 -6.55
CA LEU A 30 -2.33 18.66 -7.66
C LEU A 30 -3.24 19.88 -7.86
N LYS A 31 -4.57 19.72 -7.72
CA LYS A 31 -5.52 20.83 -7.78
C LYS A 31 -5.26 21.83 -6.67
N VAL A 32 -5.16 21.36 -5.43
CA VAL A 32 -4.90 22.20 -4.26
C VAL A 32 -3.59 22.98 -4.41
N VAL A 33 -2.53 22.34 -4.91
CA VAL A 33 -1.25 23.00 -5.17
C VAL A 33 -1.39 24.07 -6.27
N ALA A 34 -2.11 23.77 -7.35
CA ALA A 34 -2.34 24.72 -8.44
C ALA A 34 -3.15 25.93 -7.95
N ASP A 35 -4.18 25.71 -7.13
CA ASP A 35 -4.99 26.77 -6.53
C ASP A 35 -4.11 27.66 -5.65
N VAL A 36 -3.32 27.10 -4.73
CA VAL A 36 -2.39 27.84 -3.86
C VAL A 36 -1.37 28.64 -4.67
N LEU A 37 -0.80 28.06 -5.73
CA LEU A 37 0.12 28.77 -6.62
C LEU A 37 -0.56 29.91 -7.38
N GLY A 38 -1.78 29.68 -7.89
CA GLY A 38 -2.59 30.70 -8.54
C GLY A 38 -2.87 31.88 -7.61
N TYR A 39 -3.22 31.61 -6.35
CA TYR A 39 -3.44 32.65 -5.33
C TYR A 39 -2.16 33.44 -5.04
N TYR A 40 -1.02 32.77 -4.88
CA TYR A 40 0.26 33.44 -4.60
C TYR A 40 0.74 34.31 -5.77
N LEU A 41 0.48 33.88 -7.01
CA LEU A 41 0.92 34.57 -8.23
C LEU A 41 -0.04 35.68 -8.69
N LEU A 42 -1.37 35.55 -8.50
CA LEU A 42 -2.37 36.53 -8.95
C LEU A 42 -2.74 37.60 -7.90
N GLY A 43 -2.23 37.53 -6.66
CA GLY A 43 -2.23 38.67 -5.74
C GLY A 43 -3.62 39.21 -5.34
N GLY A 44 -4.63 38.35 -5.19
CA GLY A 44 -5.97 38.75 -4.71
C GLY A 44 -6.03 38.91 -3.19
N THR A 45 -6.00 40.14 -2.71
CA THR A 45 -5.99 40.55 -1.29
C THR A 45 -7.34 40.42 -0.56
N GLN A 46 -8.10 39.33 -0.71
CA GLN A 46 -9.35 39.14 0.03
C GLN A 46 -9.50 37.69 0.54
N ASP A 47 -9.48 37.56 1.87
CA ASP A 47 -9.80 36.40 2.74
C ASP A 47 -9.02 35.09 2.54
N ILE A 48 -7.87 35.02 3.22
CA ILE A 48 -6.77 34.08 2.97
C ILE A 48 -6.84 32.77 3.78
N HIS A 49 -7.74 32.57 4.75
CA HIS A 49 -7.60 31.42 5.67
C HIS A 49 -8.80 30.49 5.82
N ASP A 50 -10.03 30.96 5.63
CA ASP A 50 -11.18 30.17 6.09
C ASP A 50 -11.56 29.01 5.16
N THR A 51 -11.18 29.09 3.88
CA THR A 51 -11.60 28.09 2.87
C THR A 51 -10.46 27.20 2.37
N LEU A 52 -9.21 27.66 2.38
CA LEU A 52 -8.08 26.91 1.82
C LEU A 52 -7.54 25.84 2.78
N VAL A 53 -7.51 26.12 4.08
CA VAL A 53 -6.95 25.19 5.07
C VAL A 53 -7.76 23.88 5.15
N PRO A 54 -9.10 23.89 5.19
CA PRO A 54 -9.89 22.66 5.19
C PRO A 54 -9.66 21.80 3.93
N ASP A 55 -9.62 22.42 2.75
CA ASP A 55 -9.45 21.70 1.48
C ASP A 55 -8.08 21.00 1.39
N ILE A 56 -7.02 21.65 1.88
CA ILE A 56 -5.68 21.05 1.97
C ILE A 56 -5.71 19.83 2.90
N ILE A 57 -6.32 19.94 4.08
CA ILE A 57 -6.36 18.85 5.06
C ILE A 57 -7.10 17.63 4.47
N ILE A 58 -8.22 17.84 3.80
CA ILE A 58 -9.01 16.77 3.17
C ILE A 58 -8.21 16.10 2.05
N ALA A 59 -7.58 16.87 1.16
CA ALA A 59 -6.79 16.32 0.06
C ALA A 59 -5.58 15.51 0.58
N VAL A 60 -4.91 15.99 1.64
CA VAL A 60 -3.80 15.29 2.27
C VAL A 60 -4.26 14.01 2.97
N ASP A 61 -5.38 14.03 3.70
CA ASP A 61 -5.92 12.85 4.38
C ASP A 61 -6.20 11.70 3.39
N ILE A 62 -6.91 11.99 2.29
CA ILE A 62 -7.23 11.00 1.26
C ILE A 62 -5.94 10.40 0.65
N TYR A 63 -4.94 11.24 0.37
CA TYR A 63 -3.67 10.80 -0.19
C TYR A 63 -2.86 9.94 0.80
N LEU A 64 -2.86 10.31 2.09
CA LEU A 64 -2.21 9.53 3.14
C LEU A 64 -2.89 8.16 3.31
N ILE A 65 -4.22 8.09 3.34
CA ILE A 65 -4.96 6.83 3.39
C ILE A 65 -4.61 5.93 2.19
N ALA A 66 -4.50 6.51 0.98
CA ALA A 66 -4.12 5.76 -0.21
C ALA A 66 -2.74 5.10 -0.09
N ILE A 67 -1.74 5.86 0.38
CA ILE A 67 -0.37 5.37 0.61
C ILE A 67 -0.34 4.32 1.72
N VAL A 68 -1.05 4.56 2.83
CA VAL A 68 -1.12 3.63 3.96
C VAL A 68 -1.72 2.30 3.49
N LEU A 69 -2.82 2.33 2.73
CA LEU A 69 -3.42 1.13 2.13
C LEU A 69 -2.49 0.46 1.12
N LEU A 70 -1.71 1.22 0.36
CA LEU A 70 -0.74 0.68 -0.61
C LEU A 70 0.35 -0.13 0.10
N ILE A 71 0.98 0.49 1.09
CA ILE A 71 2.05 -0.13 1.88
C ILE A 71 1.50 -1.30 2.69
N PHE A 72 0.28 -1.17 3.22
CA PHE A 72 -0.38 -2.24 3.97
C PHE A 72 -0.68 -3.44 3.07
N GLY A 73 -1.32 -3.24 1.91
CA GLY A 73 -1.61 -4.30 0.95
C GLY A 73 -0.34 -5.00 0.45
N LEU A 74 0.71 -4.22 0.14
CA LEU A 74 2.01 -4.74 -0.27
C LEU A 74 2.75 -5.45 0.88
N GLY A 75 2.61 -4.96 2.11
CA GLY A 75 3.20 -5.54 3.30
C GLY A 75 2.60 -6.91 3.62
N VAL A 76 1.27 -7.04 3.54
CA VAL A 76 0.56 -8.32 3.67
C VAL A 76 0.98 -9.27 2.55
N TYR A 77 1.05 -8.81 1.30
CA TYR A 77 1.56 -9.61 0.18
C TYR A 77 2.97 -10.16 0.47
N ARG A 78 3.91 -9.29 0.85
CA ARG A 78 5.29 -9.72 1.16
C ARG A 78 5.35 -10.66 2.36
N LEU A 79 4.64 -10.37 3.45
CA LEU A 79 4.73 -11.15 4.68
C LEU A 79 4.15 -12.56 4.54
N PHE A 80 3.05 -12.72 3.82
CA PHE A 80 2.37 -14.01 3.69
C PHE A 80 2.82 -14.81 2.47
N VAL A 81 3.19 -14.16 1.35
CA VAL A 81 3.68 -14.87 0.16
C VAL A 81 5.16 -15.22 0.31
N SER A 82 6.01 -14.31 0.80
CA SER A 82 7.47 -14.58 0.93
C SER A 82 7.81 -15.61 1.99
N ARG A 83 6.98 -15.80 3.03
CA ARG A 83 7.23 -16.84 4.05
C ARG A 83 6.95 -18.26 3.53
N ILE A 84 6.00 -18.42 2.60
CA ILE A 84 5.63 -19.75 2.07
C ILE A 84 6.81 -20.33 1.28
N ASP A 85 7.44 -19.52 0.42
CA ASP A 85 8.59 -19.94 -0.40
C ASP A 85 9.81 -20.36 0.46
N GLN A 86 10.07 -19.65 1.56
CA GLN A 86 11.18 -19.94 2.48
C GLN A 86 10.99 -21.23 3.31
N ALA A 87 9.73 -21.60 3.60
CA ALA A 87 9.42 -22.82 4.35
C ALA A 87 9.56 -24.07 3.46
N GLU A 88 9.31 -23.95 2.16
CA GLU A 88 9.37 -25.06 1.22
C GLU A 88 10.83 -25.49 0.91
N VAL A 89 11.78 -24.57 0.97
CA VAL A 89 13.22 -24.86 0.77
C VAL A 89 13.84 -25.65 1.94
N ARG A 90 13.20 -25.69 3.12
CA ARG A 90 13.76 -26.35 4.32
C ARG A 90 13.24 -27.78 4.52
N TYR A 91 13.16 -28.57 3.46
CA TYR A 91 13.26 -30.03 3.56
C TYR A 91 14.65 -30.49 3.09
N PRO A 92 15.64 -30.56 3.99
CA PRO A 92 16.84 -31.32 3.69
C PRO A 92 16.44 -32.79 3.62
N ARG A 93 16.55 -33.39 2.42
CA ARG A 93 16.52 -34.85 2.27
C ARG A 93 17.66 -35.43 3.12
N HIS A 94 17.31 -36.01 4.27
CA HIS A 94 18.24 -36.80 5.06
C HIS A 94 18.66 -38.04 4.26
N PRO A 95 19.95 -38.21 3.91
CA PRO A 95 20.47 -39.40 3.27
C PRO A 95 20.98 -40.36 4.33
N LEU A 96 20.09 -41.09 5.01
CA LEU A 96 20.47 -42.10 6.01
C LEU A 96 20.08 -43.53 5.57
N THR A 97 20.37 -43.88 4.31
CA THR A 97 20.01 -45.18 3.71
C THR A 97 21.17 -46.06 3.25
N SER A 98 22.45 -45.78 3.55
CA SER A 98 23.56 -46.64 3.08
C SER A 98 24.32 -47.45 4.14
N HIS A 99 23.98 -47.36 5.44
CA HIS A 99 24.76 -48.03 6.50
C HIS A 99 24.08 -49.25 7.17
N ARG A 100 23.08 -49.90 6.52
CA ARG A 100 22.40 -51.08 7.09
C ARG A 100 22.18 -52.27 6.13
N LEU A 101 22.98 -52.39 5.06
CA LEU A 101 22.93 -53.55 4.15
C LEU A 101 24.22 -54.40 4.15
N ILE A 102 25.06 -54.28 5.18
CA ILE A 102 26.22 -55.16 5.36
C ILE A 102 26.22 -55.67 6.80
N ASN A 103 25.22 -56.49 7.15
CA ASN A 103 25.29 -57.46 8.25
C ASN A 103 24.35 -58.61 7.96
#